data_AF-A0A353HS64-F1
#
_entry.id   AF-A0A353HS64-F1
#
_cell.length_a   1.000
_cell.length_b   1.000
_cell.length_c   1.000
_cell.angle_alpha   90.00
_cell.angle_beta   90.00
_cell.angle_gamma   90.00
#
_symmetry.space_group_name_H-M   'P 1'
#
loop_
_entity.id
_entity.type
_entity.pdbx_description
1 polymer ?
#
loop_
_entity_poly.entity_id
_entity_poly.type
_entity_poly.pdbx_seq_one_letter_code
_entity_poly.pdbx_strand_id
1 'polypeptide(L)'
;MSESSKPNIPFTVTDIDVGVRLVEALVQHVRANGPVPISYADVLERGRILYPHDAVLGRAVPVGIRPKLAFVSAFCRAGGFPDLSSLVAKEVSGRESVADTSVISSADWSAAMAKLDAFATQARAALPRNLKPRKERPAEVAWYAYFCSHREACAKVTSEDKKEIVNMLMSGLDPDTALRRFLAAKAEYANAS
;
A
#
# COMPACT_ATOMS: atom_id res chain seq x y z
N MET A 1 -11.93 20.62 23.31
CA MET A 1 -10.97 20.79 22.19
C MET A 1 -11.46 19.92 21.05
N SER A 2 -11.92 20.54 19.96
CA SER A 2 -12.65 19.86 18.88
C SER A 2 -11.80 18.78 18.21
N GLU A 3 -12.30 17.54 18.21
CA GLU A 3 -11.79 16.47 17.35
C GLU A 3 -11.87 16.93 15.91
N SER A 4 -10.72 17.27 15.35
CA SER A 4 -10.57 17.77 14.00
C SER A 4 -11.20 16.78 13.03
N SER A 5 -12.28 17.20 12.37
CA SER A 5 -12.94 16.55 11.22
C SER A 5 -12.01 16.50 10.01
N LYS A 6 -10.85 15.86 10.13
CA LYS A 6 -10.00 15.54 8.98
C LYS A 6 -10.72 14.43 8.20
N PRO A 7 -10.96 14.58 6.89
CA PRO A 7 -11.60 13.54 6.08
C PRO A 7 -10.82 12.23 6.24
N ASN A 8 -11.53 11.13 6.43
CA ASN A 8 -10.92 9.80 6.38
C ASN A 8 -10.46 9.55 4.95
N ILE A 9 -9.20 9.85 4.63
CA ILE A 9 -8.63 9.67 3.29
C ILE A 9 -8.36 8.17 3.11
N PRO A 10 -9.16 7.43 2.33
CA PRO A 10 -9.05 5.96 2.29
C PRO A 10 -7.76 5.51 1.61
N PHE A 11 -7.31 6.25 0.60
CA PHE A 11 -6.07 6.00 -0.14
C PHE A 11 -5.30 7.30 -0.37
N THR A 12 -3.98 7.21 -0.43
CA THR A 12 -3.13 8.25 -1.02
C THR A 12 -2.83 7.94 -2.49
N VAL A 13 -2.20 8.87 -3.21
CA VAL A 13 -1.69 8.61 -4.57
C VAL A 13 -0.73 7.44 -4.56
N THR A 14 0.17 7.37 -3.57
CA THR A 14 1.11 6.25 -3.40
C THR A 14 0.40 4.93 -3.16
N ASP A 15 -0.70 4.91 -2.40
CA ASP A 15 -1.43 3.66 -2.16
C ASP A 15 -2.09 3.13 -3.43
N ILE A 16 -2.60 4.03 -4.28
CA ILE A 16 -3.15 3.68 -5.59
C ILE A 16 -2.03 3.21 -6.52
N ASP A 17 -0.96 4.00 -6.65
CA ASP A 17 0.11 3.70 -7.61
C ASP A 17 0.78 2.37 -7.26
N VAL A 18 1.17 2.17 -6.00
CA VAL A 18 1.74 0.88 -5.57
C VAL A 18 0.70 -0.22 -5.65
N GLY A 19 -0.55 0.04 -5.24
CA GLY A 19 -1.65 -0.93 -5.32
C GLY A 19 -1.86 -1.49 -6.73
N VAL A 20 -1.77 -0.67 -7.78
CA VAL A 20 -1.80 -1.11 -9.19
C VAL A 20 -0.69 -2.12 -9.48
N ARG A 21 0.55 -1.84 -9.06
CA ARG A 21 1.69 -2.77 -9.27
C ARG A 21 1.50 -4.06 -8.48
N LEU A 22 0.88 -3.99 -7.30
CA LEU A 22 0.59 -5.19 -6.51
C LEU A 22 -0.51 -6.06 -7.14
N VAL A 23 -1.54 -5.48 -7.77
CA VAL A 23 -2.52 -6.27 -8.55
C VAL A 23 -1.78 -7.09 -9.61
N GLU A 24 -0.91 -6.44 -10.38
CA GLU A 24 -0.14 -7.11 -11.43
C GLU A 24 0.80 -8.18 -10.90
N ALA A 25 1.56 -7.87 -9.86
CA ALA A 25 2.46 -8.81 -9.21
C ALA A 25 1.71 -10.04 -8.68
N LEU A 26 0.52 -9.85 -8.11
CA LEU A 26 -0.32 -10.93 -7.59
C LEU A 26 -0.94 -11.77 -8.72
N VAL A 27 -1.43 -11.15 -9.79
CA VAL A 27 -1.93 -11.88 -10.96
C VAL A 27 -0.82 -12.73 -11.59
N GLN A 28 0.39 -12.17 -11.75
CA GLN A 28 1.53 -12.95 -12.24
C GLN A 28 1.93 -14.06 -11.29
N HIS A 29 1.89 -13.81 -9.97
CA HIS A 29 2.15 -14.84 -8.97
C HIS A 29 1.17 -16.00 -9.08
N VAL A 30 -0.14 -15.72 -9.19
CA VAL A 30 -1.20 -16.72 -9.37
C VAL A 30 -1.00 -17.52 -10.66
N ARG A 31 -0.65 -16.86 -11.78
CA ARG A 31 -0.40 -17.53 -13.06
C ARG A 31 0.82 -18.46 -13.02
N ALA A 32 1.86 -18.07 -12.30
CA ALA A 32 3.12 -18.82 -12.27
C ALA A 32 3.14 -19.95 -11.23
N ASN A 33 2.51 -19.74 -10.06
CA ASN A 33 2.65 -20.63 -8.90
C ASN A 33 1.30 -21.19 -8.41
N GLY A 34 0.20 -20.80 -9.07
CA GLY A 34 -1.13 -21.00 -8.53
C GLY A 34 -1.45 -20.01 -7.40
N PRO A 35 -2.66 -20.11 -6.83
CA PRO A 35 -3.18 -19.24 -5.77
C PRO A 35 -2.57 -19.55 -4.38
N VAL A 36 -1.25 -19.63 -4.28
CA VAL A 36 -0.57 -19.91 -3.00
C VAL A 36 -0.38 -18.63 -2.18
N PRO A 37 -0.32 -18.70 -0.84
CA PRO A 37 -0.05 -17.51 -0.03
C PRO A 37 1.34 -16.93 -0.30
N ILE A 38 1.46 -15.60 -0.18
CA ILE A 38 2.69 -14.84 -0.40
C ILE A 38 2.91 -13.82 0.72
N SER A 39 4.17 -13.59 1.11
CA SER A 39 4.46 -12.66 2.20
C SER A 39 4.34 -11.20 1.77
N TYR A 40 4.19 -10.28 2.74
CA TYR A 40 4.21 -8.83 2.48
C TYR A 40 5.53 -8.38 1.83
N ALA A 41 6.65 -8.99 2.21
CA ALA A 41 7.94 -8.68 1.62
C ALA A 41 8.04 -9.21 0.18
N ASP A 42 7.60 -10.44 -0.06
CA ASP A 42 7.72 -11.11 -1.37
C ASP A 42 6.82 -10.46 -2.42
N VAL A 43 5.61 -10.00 -2.04
CA VAL A 43 4.73 -9.31 -3.00
C VAL A 43 5.32 -7.96 -3.43
N LEU A 44 5.95 -7.22 -2.50
CA LEU A 44 6.66 -5.98 -2.82
C LEU A 44 7.86 -6.28 -3.72
N GLU A 45 8.61 -7.33 -3.42
CA GLU A 45 9.78 -7.72 -4.20
C GLU A 45 9.39 -8.13 -5.63
N ARG A 46 8.34 -8.93 -5.80
CA ARG A 46 7.78 -9.23 -7.12
C ARG A 46 7.37 -7.97 -7.87
N GLY A 47 6.72 -7.03 -7.18
CA GLY A 47 6.42 -5.72 -7.76
C GLY A 47 7.68 -5.02 -8.28
N ARG A 48 8.76 -4.99 -7.48
CA ARG A 48 10.04 -4.34 -7.86
C ARG A 48 10.71 -5.04 -9.04
N ILE A 49 10.63 -6.36 -9.13
CA ILE A 49 11.13 -7.12 -10.28
C ILE A 49 10.40 -6.72 -11.58
N LEU A 50 9.09 -6.50 -11.50
CA LEU A 50 8.29 -6.04 -12.65
C LEU A 50 8.50 -4.57 -12.98
N TYR A 51 8.82 -3.77 -11.96
CA TYR A 51 8.91 -2.31 -12.04
C TYR A 51 10.23 -1.80 -11.44
N PRO A 52 11.40 -2.17 -12.01
CA PRO A 52 12.71 -1.89 -11.40
C PRO A 52 13.06 -0.40 -11.31
N HIS A 53 12.40 0.45 -12.11
CA HIS A 53 12.61 1.90 -12.13
C HIS A 53 11.51 2.70 -11.43
N ASP A 54 10.54 2.03 -10.80
CA ASP A 54 9.48 2.71 -10.04
C ASP A 54 9.99 3.09 -8.64
N ALA A 55 10.41 4.35 -8.49
CA ALA A 55 10.94 4.85 -7.23
C ALA A 55 9.91 4.85 -6.09
N VAL A 56 8.61 4.95 -6.38
CA VAL A 56 7.55 4.93 -5.35
C VAL A 56 7.46 3.53 -4.76
N LEU A 57 7.46 2.51 -5.62
CA LEU A 57 7.51 1.11 -5.23
C LEU A 57 8.84 0.74 -4.55
N GLY A 58 9.96 1.27 -5.03
CA GLY A 58 11.28 1.07 -4.43
C GLY A 58 11.38 1.56 -2.98
N ARG A 59 10.60 2.60 -2.61
CA ARG A 59 10.51 3.10 -1.23
C ARG A 59 9.44 2.43 -0.38
N ALA A 60 8.54 1.65 -0.97
CA ALA A 60 7.48 0.98 -0.22
C ALA A 60 8.06 -0.12 0.67
N VAL A 61 7.61 -0.15 1.94
CA VAL A 61 8.07 -1.11 2.95
C VAL A 61 6.90 -1.98 3.45
N PRO A 62 7.15 -3.20 3.97
CA PRO A 62 6.10 -4.11 4.44
C PRO A 62 5.13 -3.50 5.47
N VAL A 63 5.64 -2.64 6.37
CA VAL A 63 4.81 -1.95 7.37
C VAL A 63 3.71 -1.10 6.74
N GLY A 64 3.98 -0.46 5.59
CA GLY A 64 3.04 0.42 4.89
C GLY A 64 2.18 -0.28 3.84
N ILE A 65 2.18 -1.62 3.79
CA ILE A 65 1.56 -2.35 2.69
C ILE A 65 0.03 -2.43 2.78
N ARG A 66 -0.53 -2.40 3.99
CA ARG A 66 -1.97 -2.65 4.21
C ARG A 66 -2.90 -1.70 3.43
N PRO A 67 -2.69 -0.37 3.41
CA PRO A 67 -3.51 0.51 2.56
C PRO A 67 -3.41 0.18 1.06
N LYS A 68 -2.26 -0.31 0.59
CA LYS A 68 -2.04 -0.72 -0.80
C LYS A 68 -2.79 -2.03 -1.10
N LEU A 69 -2.81 -2.97 -0.15
CA LEU A 69 -3.64 -4.17 -0.22
C LEU A 69 -5.14 -3.86 -0.14
N ALA A 70 -5.54 -2.84 0.63
CA ALA A 70 -6.92 -2.38 0.65
C ALA A 70 -7.36 -1.81 -0.71
N PHE A 71 -6.45 -1.18 -1.47
CA PHE A 71 -6.70 -0.81 -2.86
C PHE A 71 -6.92 -2.05 -3.74
N VAL A 72 -6.07 -3.08 -3.61
CA VAL A 72 -6.22 -4.36 -4.33
C VAL A 72 -7.58 -4.99 -4.04
N SER A 73 -7.97 -5.08 -2.77
CA SER A 73 -9.27 -5.61 -2.35
C SER A 73 -10.44 -4.79 -2.92
N ALA A 74 -10.34 -3.45 -2.88
CA ALA A 74 -11.35 -2.57 -3.44
C ALA A 74 -11.50 -2.74 -4.96
N PHE A 75 -10.39 -2.92 -5.68
CA PHE A 75 -10.39 -3.22 -7.12
C PHE A 75 -11.08 -4.55 -7.42
N CYS A 76 -10.68 -5.63 -6.74
CA CYS A 76 -11.29 -6.95 -6.91
C CYS A 76 -12.79 -6.90 -6.66
N ARG A 77 -13.21 -6.30 -5.54
CA ARG A 77 -14.63 -6.17 -5.19
C ARG A 77 -15.42 -5.35 -6.22
N ALA A 78 -14.89 -4.22 -6.68
CA ALA A 78 -15.56 -3.39 -7.68
C ALA A 78 -15.71 -4.09 -9.04
N GLY A 79 -14.77 -4.96 -9.38
CA GLY A 79 -14.78 -5.74 -10.62
C GLY A 79 -15.55 -7.06 -10.55
N GLY A 80 -16.01 -7.48 -9.36
CA GLY A 80 -16.64 -8.79 -9.13
C GLY A 80 -15.64 -9.96 -9.16
N PHE A 81 -14.37 -9.69 -8.87
CA PHE A 81 -13.30 -10.70 -8.87
C PHE A 81 -13.01 -11.19 -7.43
N PRO A 82 -12.47 -12.41 -7.28
CA PRO A 82 -11.93 -12.89 -6.01
C PRO A 82 -10.87 -11.94 -5.46
N ASP A 83 -10.83 -11.79 -4.13
CA ASP A 83 -9.92 -10.85 -3.49
C ASP A 83 -8.47 -11.37 -3.52
N LEU A 84 -7.64 -10.80 -4.39
CA LEU A 84 -6.21 -11.13 -4.48
C LEU A 84 -5.44 -10.78 -3.21
N SER A 85 -5.88 -9.79 -2.43
CA SER A 85 -5.21 -9.39 -1.20
C SER A 85 -5.29 -10.46 -0.12
N SER A 86 -6.25 -11.40 -0.23
CA SER A 86 -6.40 -12.54 0.69
C SER A 86 -5.23 -13.53 0.63
N LEU A 87 -4.48 -13.56 -0.49
CA LEU A 87 -3.26 -14.36 -0.63
C LEU A 87 -2.09 -13.78 0.17
N VAL A 88 -2.18 -12.51 0.58
CA VAL A 88 -1.05 -11.77 1.12
C VAL A 88 -1.07 -11.82 2.65
N ALA A 89 -0.03 -12.37 3.26
CA ALA A 89 0.11 -12.52 4.71
C ALA A 89 1.45 -11.95 5.21
N LYS A 90 1.55 -11.64 6.51
CA LYS A 90 2.84 -11.21 7.08
C LYS A 90 3.81 -12.39 7.12
N GLU A 91 3.37 -13.51 7.67
CA GLU A 91 4.08 -14.78 7.67
C GLU A 91 3.29 -15.83 6.88
N VAL A 92 3.99 -16.59 6.03
CA VAL A 92 3.39 -17.61 5.16
C VAL A 92 3.51 -19.01 5.77
N SER A 93 4.40 -19.22 6.74
CA SER A 93 4.64 -20.51 7.39
C SER A 93 3.36 -21.04 8.04
N GLY A 94 2.97 -22.27 7.68
CA GLY A 94 1.83 -22.96 8.31
C GLY A 94 0.44 -22.48 7.86
N ARG A 95 0.33 -21.54 6.90
CA ARG A 95 -0.96 -21.27 6.25
C ARG A 95 -1.26 -22.36 5.23
N GLU A 96 -2.26 -23.18 5.52
CA GLU A 96 -2.95 -23.94 4.48
C GLU A 96 -3.53 -22.95 3.44
N SER A 97 -3.63 -23.40 2.19
CA SER A 97 -4.23 -22.61 1.10
C SER A 97 -5.54 -22.00 1.59
N VAL A 98 -5.70 -20.67 1.43
CA VAL A 98 -6.90 -19.96 1.83
C VAL A 98 -8.14 -20.70 1.30
N ALA A 99 -9.15 -20.95 2.13
CA ALA A 99 -10.40 -21.53 1.64
C ALA A 99 -10.89 -20.67 0.46
N ASP A 100 -11.14 -21.30 -0.71
CA ASP A 100 -11.45 -20.69 -2.02
C ASP A 100 -10.29 -20.24 -2.94
N THR A 101 -9.10 -20.82 -2.79
CA THR A 101 -8.03 -20.70 -3.82
C THR A 101 -8.46 -21.14 -5.22
N SER A 102 -9.39 -22.09 -5.34
CA SER A 102 -9.93 -22.54 -6.64
C SER A 102 -10.64 -21.42 -7.40
N VAL A 103 -11.38 -20.55 -6.70
CA VAL A 103 -12.09 -19.43 -7.31
C VAL A 103 -11.07 -18.41 -7.84
N ILE A 104 -10.04 -18.11 -7.05
CA ILE A 104 -8.91 -17.25 -7.49
C ILE A 104 -8.23 -17.83 -8.73
N SER A 105 -7.98 -19.15 -8.76
CA SER A 105 -7.34 -19.79 -9.92
C SER A 105 -8.20 -19.76 -11.18
N SER A 106 -9.52 -19.81 -11.04
CA SER A 106 -10.47 -19.87 -12.17
C SER A 106 -10.90 -18.51 -12.71
N ALA A 107 -10.57 -17.42 -12.01
CA ALA A 107 -10.98 -16.07 -12.40
C ALA A 107 -10.32 -15.60 -13.70
N ASP A 108 -11.06 -14.84 -14.51
CA ASP A 108 -10.54 -14.22 -15.72
C ASP A 108 -9.70 -12.98 -15.38
N TRP A 109 -8.44 -13.23 -15.01
CA TRP A 109 -7.48 -12.18 -14.70
C TRP A 109 -7.14 -11.30 -15.90
N SER A 110 -7.35 -11.76 -17.13
CA SER A 110 -7.14 -10.92 -18.32
C SER A 110 -8.22 -9.85 -18.41
N ALA A 111 -9.49 -10.20 -18.17
CA ALA A 111 -10.59 -9.23 -18.07
C ALA A 111 -10.43 -8.30 -16.86
N ALA A 112 -9.89 -8.79 -15.73
CA ALA A 112 -9.57 -7.93 -14.60
C ALA A 112 -8.52 -6.88 -14.98
N MET A 113 -7.39 -7.31 -15.54
CA MET A 113 -6.29 -6.42 -15.94
C MET A 113 -6.73 -5.33 -16.92
N ALA A 114 -7.64 -5.64 -17.85
CA ALA A 114 -8.19 -4.65 -18.77
C ALA A 114 -8.97 -3.51 -18.09
N LYS A 115 -9.43 -3.69 -16.85
CA LYS A 115 -10.19 -2.69 -16.08
C LYS A 115 -9.33 -1.90 -15.09
N LEU A 116 -8.09 -2.31 -14.84
CA LEU A 116 -7.26 -1.78 -13.75
C LEU A 116 -6.98 -0.29 -13.91
N ASP A 117 -6.59 0.16 -15.10
CA ASP A 117 -6.28 1.57 -15.35
C ASP A 117 -7.49 2.49 -15.17
N ALA A 118 -8.66 2.05 -15.63
CA ALA A 118 -9.90 2.79 -15.46
C ALA A 118 -10.26 2.93 -13.98
N PHE A 119 -10.13 1.84 -13.20
CA PHE A 119 -10.35 1.86 -11.76
C PHE A 119 -9.35 2.77 -11.03
N ALA A 120 -8.06 2.67 -11.35
CA ALA A 120 -7.03 3.52 -10.78
C ALA A 120 -7.28 5.02 -11.09
N THR A 121 -7.73 5.32 -12.31
CA THR A 121 -8.10 6.68 -12.71
C THR A 121 -9.28 7.22 -11.88
N GLN A 122 -10.32 6.40 -11.70
CA GLN A 122 -11.45 6.75 -10.85
C GLN A 122 -11.03 6.95 -9.38
N ALA A 123 -10.17 6.08 -8.86
CA ALA A 123 -9.66 6.19 -7.50
C ALA A 123 -8.85 7.48 -7.30
N ARG A 124 -8.00 7.87 -8.27
CA ARG A 124 -7.26 9.14 -8.23
C ARG A 124 -8.20 10.34 -8.27
N ALA A 125 -9.25 10.29 -9.09
CA ALA A 125 -10.24 11.36 -9.18
C ALA A 125 -11.06 11.55 -7.89
N ALA A 126 -11.21 10.50 -7.08
CA ALA A 126 -11.89 10.53 -5.79
C ALA A 126 -11.02 11.07 -4.64
N LEU A 127 -9.73 11.32 -4.87
CA LEU A 127 -8.84 11.81 -3.82
C LEU A 127 -9.19 13.24 -3.39
N PRO A 128 -8.99 13.60 -2.10
CA PRO A 128 -9.19 14.96 -1.63
C PRO A 128 -8.33 15.97 -2.40
N ARG A 129 -8.97 17.03 -2.91
CA ARG A 129 -8.30 18.10 -3.68
C ARG A 129 -7.30 18.93 -2.86
N ASN A 130 -7.32 18.80 -1.54
CA ASN A 130 -6.41 19.51 -0.62
C ASN A 130 -5.10 18.76 -0.38
N LEU A 131 -4.91 17.57 -0.94
CA LEU A 131 -3.60 16.92 -0.95
C LEU A 131 -2.61 17.80 -1.73
N LYS A 132 -1.44 18.04 -1.13
CA LYS A 132 -0.37 18.86 -1.74
C LYS A 132 0.86 18.00 -2.00
N PRO A 133 0.91 17.22 -3.10
CA PRO A 133 2.04 16.37 -3.41
C PRO A 133 3.36 17.12 -3.38
N ARG A 134 4.41 16.46 -2.90
CA ARG A 134 5.75 17.03 -2.79
C ARG A 134 6.72 16.19 -3.60
N LYS A 135 7.71 16.85 -4.19
CA LYS A 135 8.91 16.13 -4.66
C LYS A 135 9.64 15.54 -3.45
N GLU A 136 10.46 14.52 -3.69
CA GLU A 136 11.18 13.77 -2.65
C GLU A 136 12.00 14.69 -1.74
N ARG A 137 12.87 15.53 -2.31
CA ARG A 137 13.72 16.42 -1.50
C ARG A 137 12.93 17.37 -0.58
N PRO A 138 11.89 18.09 -1.06
CA PRO A 138 11.00 18.83 -0.18
C PRO A 138 10.29 17.99 0.89
N ALA A 139 9.90 16.75 0.58
CA ALA A 139 9.30 15.84 1.56
C ALA A 139 10.29 15.45 2.66
N GLU A 140 11.54 15.15 2.31
CA GLU A 140 12.59 14.87 3.29
C GLU A 140 12.88 16.07 4.20
N VAL A 141 12.95 17.27 3.64
CA VAL A 141 13.19 18.50 4.41
C VAL A 141 12.03 18.76 5.36
N ALA A 142 10.79 18.62 4.90
CA ALA A 142 9.60 18.76 5.74
C ALA A 142 9.57 17.71 6.87
N TRP A 143 9.91 16.46 6.57
CA TRP A 143 10.04 15.42 7.59
C TRP A 143 11.13 15.74 8.61
N TYR A 144 12.31 16.18 8.17
CA TYR A 144 13.41 16.53 9.07
C TYR A 144 13.05 17.69 10.01
N ALA A 145 12.42 18.75 9.48
CA ALA A 145 11.95 19.87 10.29
C ALA A 145 10.92 19.43 11.34
N TYR A 146 9.98 18.55 10.95
CA TYR A 146 9.01 17.98 11.86
C TYR A 146 9.67 17.10 12.94
N PHE A 147 10.58 16.22 12.54
CA PHE A 147 11.32 15.35 13.45
C PHE A 147 12.13 16.13 14.49
N CYS A 148 12.79 17.22 14.09
CA CYS A 148 13.53 18.09 15.02
C CYS A 148 12.62 18.77 16.05
N SER A 149 11.39 19.14 15.67
CA SER A 149 10.42 19.79 16.57
C SER A 149 9.55 18.81 17.38
N HIS A 150 9.52 17.52 17.01
CA HIS A 150 8.64 16.50 17.63
C HIS A 150 9.41 15.21 17.98
N ARG A 151 10.61 15.35 18.57
CA ARG A 151 11.52 14.22 18.85
C ARG A 151 10.87 13.10 19.64
N GLU A 152 10.06 13.42 20.64
CA GLU A 152 9.38 12.44 21.49
C GLU A 152 8.36 11.62 20.70
N ALA A 153 7.51 12.26 19.90
CA ALA A 153 6.53 11.59 19.04
C ALA A 153 7.21 10.67 18.00
N CYS A 154 8.44 11.00 17.61
CA CYS A 154 9.21 10.25 16.63
C CYS A 154 10.14 9.18 17.24
N ALA A 155 10.15 8.98 18.55
CA ALA A 155 11.13 8.11 19.23
C ALA A 155 11.13 6.66 18.73
N LYS A 156 10.01 6.18 18.17
CA LYS A 156 9.84 4.81 17.65
C LYS A 156 10.05 4.68 16.13
N VAL A 157 10.44 5.76 15.46
CA VAL A 157 10.64 5.80 14.01
C VAL A 157 12.09 5.48 13.67
N THR A 158 12.31 4.45 12.86
CA THR A 158 13.63 4.05 12.37
C THR A 158 14.00 4.75 11.05
N SER A 159 15.24 4.56 10.59
CA SER A 159 15.67 5.03 9.26
C SER A 159 14.93 4.34 8.11
N GLU A 160 14.51 3.08 8.29
CA GLU A 160 13.70 2.35 7.31
C GLU A 160 12.28 2.90 7.25
N ASP A 161 11.69 3.15 8.43
CA ASP A 161 10.35 3.73 8.58
C ASP A 161 10.23 5.10 7.90
N LYS A 162 11.32 5.89 7.92
CA LYS A 162 11.39 7.19 7.23
C LYS A 162 10.99 7.07 5.77
N LYS A 163 11.34 6.00 5.06
CA LYS A 163 11.06 5.84 3.62
C LYS A 163 9.56 5.90 3.34
N GLU A 164 8.75 5.19 4.13
CA GLU A 164 7.30 5.17 3.98
C GLU A 164 6.67 6.51 4.38
N ILE A 165 7.16 7.13 5.46
CA ILE A 165 6.69 8.45 5.88
C ILE A 165 6.97 9.48 4.77
N VAL A 166 8.16 9.48 4.17
CA VAL A 166 8.49 10.35 3.04
C VAL A 166 7.57 10.08 1.85
N ASN A 167 7.27 8.82 1.53
CA ASN A 167 6.28 8.46 0.50
C ASN A 167 4.90 9.08 0.78
N MET A 168 4.43 9.03 2.03
CA MET A 168 3.17 9.65 2.45
C MET A 168 3.19 11.18 2.29
N LEU A 169 4.31 11.83 2.60
CA LEU A 169 4.49 13.28 2.39
C LEU A 169 4.54 13.65 0.91
N MET A 170 5.16 12.81 0.08
CA MET A 170 5.19 12.96 -1.38
C MET A 170 3.79 12.82 -1.98
N SER A 171 2.96 11.96 -1.41
CA SER A 171 1.52 11.85 -1.69
C SER A 171 0.68 13.04 -1.21
N GLY A 172 1.31 13.99 -0.52
CA GLY A 172 0.68 15.26 -0.13
C GLY A 172 0.07 15.30 1.26
N LEU A 173 0.33 14.29 2.09
CA LEU A 173 -0.01 14.34 3.52
C LEU A 173 0.90 15.34 4.26
N ASP A 174 0.37 15.98 5.29
CA ASP A 174 1.19 16.75 6.23
C ASP A 174 1.97 15.82 7.18
N PRO A 175 3.11 16.27 7.75
CA PRO A 175 3.96 15.42 8.57
C PRO A 175 3.28 14.77 9.78
N ASP A 176 2.37 15.49 10.47
CA ASP A 176 1.62 14.93 11.61
C ASP A 176 0.70 13.80 11.16
N THR A 177 -0.10 14.05 10.11
CA THR A 177 -1.01 13.03 9.57
C THR A 177 -0.25 11.81 9.03
N ALA A 178 0.89 12.02 8.37
CA ALA A 178 1.74 10.92 7.89
C ALA A 178 2.32 10.10 9.05
N LEU A 179 2.85 10.73 10.10
CA LEU A 179 3.36 10.03 11.27
C LEU A 179 2.26 9.21 11.96
N ARG A 180 1.08 9.80 12.20
CA ARG A 180 -0.04 9.08 12.84
C ARG A 180 -0.47 7.86 12.02
N ARG A 181 -0.57 8.00 10.70
CA ARG A 181 -0.90 6.86 9.81
C ARG A 181 0.18 5.80 9.84
N PHE A 182 1.45 6.19 9.79
CA PHE A 182 2.56 5.26 9.84
C PHE A 182 2.59 4.48 11.16
N LEU A 183 2.42 5.15 12.30
CA LEU A 183 2.40 4.50 13.61
C LEU A 183 1.22 3.53 13.76
N ALA A 184 0.04 3.88 13.24
CA ALA A 184 -1.10 2.96 13.18
C ALA A 184 -0.78 1.72 12.34
N ALA A 185 -0.23 1.90 11.13
CA ALA A 185 0.18 0.80 10.27
C ALA A 185 1.26 -0.08 10.92
N LYS A 186 2.21 0.52 11.65
CA LYS A 186 3.25 -0.20 12.40
C LYS A 186 2.67 -1.04 13.54
N ALA A 187 1.70 -0.51 14.28
CA ALA A 187 1.00 -1.26 15.32
C ALA A 187 0.20 -2.43 14.73
N GLU A 188 -0.52 -2.19 13.63
CA GLU A 188 -1.25 -3.24 12.90
C GLU A 188 -0.31 -4.32 12.35
N TYR A 189 0.84 -3.93 11.78
CA TYR A 189 1.85 -4.86 11.28
C TYR A 189 2.45 -5.70 12.41
N ALA A 190 2.69 -5.10 13.58
CA ALA A 190 3.16 -5.84 14.76
C ALA A 190 2.13 -6.92 15.19
N ASN A 191 0.84 -6.60 15.11
CA ASN A 191 -0.27 -7.47 15.51
C ASN A 191 -0.74 -8.43 14.40
N ALA A 192 -0.28 -8.27 13.15
CA ALA A 192 -0.65 -9.14 12.05
C ALA A 192 -0.03 -10.55 12.24
N SER A 193 -0.85 -11.56 11.98
CA SER A 193 -0.49 -12.99 11.92
C SER A 193 -0.14 -13.40 10.49
#